data_AF-U4UK13-F1
#
_entry.id   AF-U4UK13-F1
#
_cell.length_a   1.000
_cell.length_b   1.000
_cell.length_c   1.000
_cell.angle_alpha   90.00
_cell.angle_beta   90.00
_cell.angle_gamma   90.00
#
_symmetry.space_group_name_H-M   'P 1'
#
loop_
_entity.id
_entity.type
_entity.pdbx_description
1 polymer ?
#
loop_
_entity_poly.entity_id
_entity_poly.type
_entity_poly.pdbx_seq_one_letter_code
_entity_poly.pdbx_strand_id
1 'polypeptide(L)'
;MKKTSNKPEISIVWKRKSNELAFKWGTIGMTSLDEPRPGFRGFMGVDAVTGKVCPQSPRFMTYVKMYAVSLPIVIICMILAFYLMLISFWAEDYMKELFSPEDYLVMIPSIVYSILVTVISAYFKDFASFLTEWENHRTQSQFERHRVTKLVLFEFVNNFLSLFYIAFVIQDIDMLRSQLQTMLLISQAINNFQEVFMPLGMNYYSTNKSQSLKQQKTSHKTNPEVEQEKAAAGSFPLLNIPQLQPDDPRIKQVETEGAMEEYQDTFDDYLELYIQFGYVFLFSSVYPIAALWALLNNVLEIRADAFKMCQLFRRPFIRKVKDIGAWQRSFEVLGGLSILTNCGVLYLSADIRKRFPSYSDVELLIAFMCIEQLLLGTRYLIHIVISDKPEWVRVALARKSYESKQALKFERSQKNKKILFRYRTVQ
;
A
#
# COMPACT_ATOMS: atom_id res chain seq x y z
N MET A 1 36.45 6.32 -16.01
CA MET A 1 35.89 6.86 -14.75
C MET A 1 35.38 5.70 -13.91
N LYS A 2 35.98 5.50 -12.72
CA LYS A 2 35.69 4.39 -11.80
C LYS A 2 34.22 4.43 -11.38
N LYS A 3 33.50 3.32 -11.59
CA LYS A 3 32.23 3.05 -10.89
C LYS A 3 32.56 2.85 -9.41
N THR A 4 32.45 3.90 -8.62
CA THR A 4 32.39 3.77 -7.15
C THR A 4 31.07 3.09 -6.82
N SER A 5 31.13 1.78 -6.60
CA SER A 5 30.05 0.96 -6.06
C SER A 5 29.90 1.24 -4.56
N ASN A 6 29.48 2.45 -4.20
CA ASN A 6 28.83 2.65 -2.90
C ASN A 6 27.44 2.04 -3.05
N LYS A 7 27.21 0.88 -2.43
CA LYS A 7 25.86 0.29 -2.32
C LYS A 7 24.99 1.32 -1.61
N PRO A 8 24.03 1.97 -2.29
CA PRO A 8 23.20 2.98 -1.66
C PRO A 8 22.22 2.32 -0.70
N GLU A 9 21.68 3.15 0.18
CA GLU A 9 20.47 2.83 0.92
C GLU A 9 19.37 2.29 -0.02
N ILE A 10 18.72 1.19 0.38
CA ILE A 10 17.78 0.41 -0.44
C ILE A 10 16.67 1.28 -1.04
N SER A 11 16.18 2.26 -0.28
CA SER A 11 15.15 3.21 -0.73
C SER A 11 15.57 4.02 -1.96
N ILE A 12 16.83 4.44 -2.04
CA ILE A 12 17.34 5.25 -3.16
C ILE A 12 17.57 4.40 -4.40
N VAL A 13 18.06 3.17 -4.21
CA VAL A 13 18.20 2.19 -5.31
C VAL A 13 16.83 1.92 -5.92
N TRP A 14 15.82 1.73 -5.08
CA TRP A 14 14.45 1.53 -5.52
C TRP A 14 13.91 2.75 -6.29
N LYS A 15 14.07 3.98 -5.79
CA LYS A 15 13.67 5.20 -6.52
C LYS A 15 14.28 5.28 -7.92
N ARG A 16 15.57 4.96 -8.05
CA ARG A 16 16.25 4.96 -9.35
C ARG A 16 15.70 3.90 -10.28
N LYS A 17 15.45 2.69 -9.77
CA LYS A 17 14.89 1.60 -10.55
C LYS A 17 13.44 1.87 -10.96
N SER A 18 12.63 2.41 -10.05
CA SER A 18 11.26 2.83 -10.29
C SER A 18 11.19 3.89 -11.40
N ASN A 19 12.06 4.92 -11.36
CA ASN A 19 12.15 5.92 -12.44
C ASN A 19 12.58 5.32 -13.80
N GLU A 20 13.51 4.36 -13.80
CA GLU A 20 13.87 3.62 -15.01
C GLU A 20 12.68 2.87 -15.60
N LEU A 21 11.93 2.15 -14.76
CA LEU A 21 10.75 1.37 -15.20
C LEU A 21 9.64 2.30 -15.70
N ALA A 22 9.36 3.39 -14.96
CA ALA A 22 8.37 4.39 -15.36
C ALA A 22 8.72 5.06 -16.69
N PHE A 23 10.01 5.25 -16.99
CA PHE A 23 10.45 5.73 -18.29
C PHE A 23 10.26 4.67 -19.39
N LYS A 24 10.69 3.43 -19.15
CA LYS A 24 10.55 2.30 -20.09
C LYS A 24 9.08 2.01 -20.45
N TRP A 25 8.19 2.10 -19.47
CA TRP A 25 6.75 1.91 -19.65
C TRP A 25 6.02 3.18 -20.13
N GLY A 26 6.72 4.32 -20.20
CA GLY A 26 6.13 5.59 -20.66
C GLY A 26 5.16 6.26 -19.68
N THR A 27 5.12 5.84 -18.42
CA THR A 27 4.19 6.37 -17.39
C THR A 27 4.74 7.60 -16.64
N ILE A 28 6.02 7.92 -16.80
CA ILE A 28 6.73 8.97 -16.03
C ILE A 28 6.14 10.39 -16.18
N GLY A 29 5.53 10.72 -17.31
CA GLY A 29 5.03 12.06 -17.64
C GLY A 29 3.53 12.28 -17.42
N MET A 30 2.78 11.25 -17.00
CA MET A 30 1.31 11.27 -17.07
C MET A 30 0.66 12.11 -15.94
N THR A 31 1.28 12.18 -14.76
CA THR A 31 0.64 12.72 -13.54
C THR A 31 0.26 14.21 -13.58
N SER A 32 0.73 14.99 -14.55
CA SER A 32 0.36 16.41 -14.65
C SER A 32 -0.99 16.66 -15.34
N LEU A 33 -1.55 15.65 -16.02
CA LEU A 33 -2.76 15.76 -16.84
C LEU A 33 -3.84 14.74 -16.46
N ASP A 34 -3.82 14.23 -15.23
CA ASP A 34 -4.85 13.30 -14.75
C ASP A 34 -6.23 13.99 -14.73
N GLU A 35 -7.23 13.29 -15.28
CA GLU A 35 -8.61 13.75 -15.26
C GLU A 35 -9.17 13.76 -13.83
N PRO A 36 -10.15 14.64 -13.53
CA PRO A 36 -10.84 14.59 -12.25
C PRO A 36 -11.45 13.20 -12.02
N ARG A 37 -11.29 12.67 -10.81
CA ARG A 37 -11.89 11.38 -10.45
C ARG A 37 -13.42 11.47 -10.51
N PRO A 38 -14.14 10.35 -10.74
CA PRO A 38 -15.60 10.36 -10.82
C PRO A 38 -16.31 10.93 -9.58
N GLY A 39 -15.75 10.72 -8.38
CA GLY A 39 -16.29 11.24 -7.12
C GLY A 39 -15.96 12.71 -6.81
N PHE A 40 -15.21 13.40 -7.67
CA PHE A 40 -14.80 14.79 -7.40
C PHE A 40 -15.98 15.75 -7.59
N ARG A 41 -16.28 16.52 -6.53
CA ARG A 41 -17.41 17.47 -6.51
C ARG A 41 -16.90 18.91 -6.62
N GLY A 42 -17.58 19.75 -7.40
CA GLY A 42 -17.18 21.13 -7.59
C GLY A 42 -18.14 21.89 -8.52
N PHE A 43 -17.92 23.19 -8.68
CA PHE A 43 -18.62 23.97 -9.69
C PHE A 43 -18.03 23.65 -11.07
N MET A 44 -18.86 23.63 -12.11
CA MET A 44 -18.38 23.41 -13.47
C MET A 44 -17.64 24.66 -13.97
N GLY A 45 -16.41 24.49 -14.42
CA GLY A 45 -15.56 25.58 -14.92
C GLY A 45 -14.64 25.11 -16.05
N VAL A 46 -14.11 26.05 -16.81
CA VAL A 46 -13.13 25.75 -17.87
C VAL A 46 -11.76 25.56 -17.23
N ASP A 47 -11.14 24.41 -17.44
CA ASP A 47 -9.78 24.15 -16.97
C ASP A 47 -8.77 25.06 -17.67
N ALA A 48 -8.00 25.81 -16.90
CA ALA A 48 -6.99 26.74 -17.43
C ALA A 48 -5.87 26.03 -18.21
N VAL A 49 -5.65 24.74 -17.95
CA VAL A 49 -4.62 23.94 -18.63
C VAL A 49 -5.15 23.25 -19.87
N THR A 50 -6.24 22.48 -19.74
CA THR A 50 -6.77 21.67 -20.84
C THR A 50 -7.81 22.38 -21.71
N GLY A 51 -8.40 23.48 -21.23
CA GLY A 51 -9.49 24.18 -21.89
C GLY A 51 -10.82 23.42 -21.88
N LYS A 52 -10.88 22.24 -21.25
CA LYS A 52 -12.09 21.42 -21.14
C LYS A 52 -12.96 21.92 -19.99
N VAL A 53 -14.28 21.78 -20.13
CA VAL A 53 -15.21 22.03 -19.01
C VAL A 53 -15.13 20.85 -18.05
N CYS A 54 -14.71 21.11 -16.82
CA CYS A 54 -14.60 20.10 -15.77
C CYS A 54 -15.02 20.66 -14.40
N PRO A 55 -15.39 19.81 -13.43
CA PRO A 55 -15.61 20.26 -12.06
C PRO A 55 -14.34 20.89 -11.48
N GLN A 56 -14.49 21.97 -10.72
CA GLN A 56 -13.43 22.72 -10.04
C GLN A 56 -13.83 23.00 -8.59
N SER A 57 -12.84 22.96 -7.69
CA SER A 57 -13.00 23.28 -6.27
C SER A 57 -11.75 24.02 -5.76
N PRO A 58 -11.90 25.03 -4.88
CA PRO A 58 -10.76 25.75 -4.32
C PRO A 58 -9.86 24.80 -3.50
N ARG A 59 -8.56 24.75 -3.83
CA ARG A 59 -7.60 23.84 -3.18
C ARG A 59 -7.46 24.07 -1.67
N PHE A 60 -7.62 25.32 -1.21
CA PHE A 60 -7.52 25.64 0.20
C PHE A 60 -8.58 24.91 1.03
N MET A 61 -9.78 24.68 0.49
CA MET A 61 -10.84 23.98 1.21
C MET A 61 -10.46 22.53 1.49
N THR A 62 -9.86 21.84 0.52
CA THR A 62 -9.32 20.48 0.71
C THR A 62 -8.24 20.46 1.79
N TYR A 63 -7.31 21.44 1.79
CA TYR A 63 -6.27 21.51 2.82
C TYR A 63 -6.81 21.80 4.22
N VAL A 64 -7.80 22.68 4.35
CA VAL A 64 -8.46 22.95 5.63
C VAL A 64 -9.16 21.70 6.14
N LYS A 65 -9.94 21.02 5.30
CA LYS A 65 -10.59 19.75 5.66
C LYS A 65 -9.58 18.69 6.12
N MET A 66 -8.46 18.58 5.41
CA MET A 66 -7.43 17.59 5.69
C MET A 66 -6.68 17.89 7.00
N TYR A 67 -6.15 19.11 7.17
CA TYR A 67 -5.30 19.43 8.32
C TYR A 67 -6.09 19.81 9.57
N ALA A 68 -7.24 20.47 9.44
CA ALA A 68 -8.01 20.94 10.60
C ALA A 68 -9.01 19.91 11.12
N VAL A 69 -9.45 18.94 10.30
CA VAL A 69 -10.47 17.95 10.68
C VAL A 69 -9.93 16.53 10.57
N SER A 70 -9.52 16.10 9.38
CA SER A 70 -9.17 14.69 9.19
C SER A 70 -7.92 14.26 9.95
N LEU A 71 -6.86 15.06 9.94
CA LEU A 71 -5.62 14.74 10.65
C LEU A 71 -5.81 14.64 12.18
N PRO A 72 -6.47 15.60 12.86
CA PRO A 72 -6.79 15.46 14.28
C PRO A 72 -7.64 14.24 14.60
N ILE A 73 -8.65 13.91 13.77
CA ILE A 73 -9.47 12.71 13.96
C ILE A 73 -8.62 11.45 13.89
N VAL A 74 -7.74 11.34 12.90
CA VAL A 74 -6.82 10.19 12.78
C VAL A 74 -5.89 10.09 13.98
N ILE A 75 -5.37 11.22 14.49
CA ILE A 75 -4.55 11.24 15.71
C ILE A 75 -5.33 10.76 16.93
N ILE A 76 -6.58 11.19 17.09
CA ILE A 76 -7.45 10.71 18.18
C ILE A 76 -7.66 9.20 18.07
N CYS A 77 -7.95 8.67 16.87
CA CYS A 77 -8.09 7.23 16.65
C CYS A 77 -6.81 6.46 16.99
N MET A 78 -5.64 6.99 16.63
CA MET A 78 -4.35 6.39 16.99
C MET A 78 -4.12 6.37 18.50
N ILE A 79 -4.45 7.47 19.20
CA ILE A 79 -4.34 7.53 20.67
C ILE A 79 -5.28 6.52 21.31
N LEU A 80 -6.53 6.42 20.83
CA LEU A 80 -7.50 5.44 21.33
C LEU A 80 -7.02 4.00 21.11
N ALA A 81 -6.45 3.69 19.95
CA ALA A 81 -5.86 2.38 19.68
C ALA A 81 -4.70 2.06 20.65
N PHE A 82 -3.84 3.03 20.94
CA PHE A 82 -2.79 2.87 21.94
C PHE A 82 -3.34 2.62 23.35
N TYR A 83 -4.38 3.36 23.76
CA TYR A 83 -5.02 3.12 25.05
C TYR A 83 -5.65 1.73 25.15
N LEU A 84 -6.30 1.26 24.09
CA LEU A 84 -6.86 -0.10 24.03
C LEU A 84 -5.77 -1.17 24.20
N MET A 85 -4.61 -0.97 23.58
CA MET A 85 -3.45 -1.83 23.74
C MET A 85 -2.90 -1.82 25.19
N LEU A 86 -2.87 -0.67 25.86
CA LEU A 86 -2.46 -0.60 27.28
C LEU A 86 -3.45 -1.34 28.18
N ILE A 87 -4.75 -1.18 27.93
CA ILE A 87 -5.80 -1.89 28.66
C ILE A 87 -5.65 -3.41 28.50
N SER A 88 -5.33 -3.90 27.29
CA SER A 88 -5.11 -5.34 27.10
C SER A 88 -3.89 -5.83 27.88
N PHE A 89 -2.80 -5.07 27.96
CA PHE A 89 -1.65 -5.45 28.77
C PHE A 89 -1.95 -5.47 30.27
N TRP A 90 -2.64 -4.46 30.78
CA TRP A 90 -3.06 -4.47 32.19
C TRP A 90 -4.02 -5.62 32.50
N ALA A 91 -4.91 -5.98 31.56
CA ALA A 91 -5.77 -7.14 31.70
C ALA A 91 -4.96 -8.46 31.70
N GLU A 92 -3.94 -8.58 30.85
CA GLU A 92 -3.04 -9.74 30.86
C GLU A 92 -2.27 -9.86 32.18
N ASP A 93 -1.71 -8.76 32.68
CA ASP A 93 -0.96 -8.76 33.93
C ASP A 93 -1.86 -9.09 35.13
N TYR A 94 -3.07 -8.53 35.18
CA TYR A 94 -4.07 -8.88 36.19
C TYR A 94 -4.46 -10.36 36.17
N MET A 95 -4.62 -10.95 34.97
CA MET A 95 -4.93 -12.37 34.83
C MET A 95 -3.76 -13.27 35.25
N LYS A 96 -2.51 -12.86 34.98
CA LYS A 96 -1.30 -13.57 35.43
C LYS A 96 -1.11 -13.52 36.95
N GLU A 97 -1.60 -12.48 37.62
CA GLU A 97 -1.57 -12.40 39.09
C GLU A 97 -2.61 -13.31 39.76
N LEU A 98 -3.79 -13.46 39.15
CA LEU A 98 -4.90 -14.22 39.73
C LEU A 98 -4.83 -15.73 39.45
N PHE A 99 -4.28 -16.14 38.31
CA PHE A 99 -4.26 -17.52 37.85
C PHE A 99 -2.83 -18.06 37.73
N SER A 100 -2.68 -19.39 37.80
CA SER A 100 -1.39 -20.02 37.57
C SER A 100 -1.02 -19.93 36.09
N PRO A 101 0.28 -19.85 35.73
CA PRO A 101 0.72 -19.70 34.34
C PRO A 101 0.32 -20.88 33.43
N GLU A 102 -0.10 -22.02 33.99
CA GLU A 102 -0.59 -23.19 33.25
C GLU A 102 -2.08 -23.09 32.87
N ASP A 103 -2.81 -22.11 33.41
CA ASP A 103 -4.23 -21.95 33.14
C ASP A 103 -4.46 -21.27 31.79
N TYR A 104 -5.22 -21.93 30.91
CA TYR A 104 -5.63 -21.37 29.61
C TYR A 104 -6.37 -20.03 29.71
N LEU A 105 -6.90 -19.69 30.90
CA LEU A 105 -7.59 -18.43 31.16
C LEU A 105 -6.68 -17.21 30.98
N VAL A 106 -5.36 -17.34 31.17
CA VAL A 106 -4.39 -16.26 30.98
C VAL A 106 -4.34 -15.78 29.52
N MET A 107 -4.72 -16.63 28.55
CA MET A 107 -4.71 -16.30 27.12
C MET A 107 -5.94 -15.49 26.67
N ILE A 108 -7.01 -15.44 27.47
CA ILE A 108 -8.29 -14.81 27.09
C ILE A 108 -8.11 -13.32 26.69
N PRO A 109 -7.41 -12.47 27.48
CA PRO A 109 -7.25 -11.07 27.11
C PRO A 109 -6.57 -10.88 25.74
N SER A 110 -5.55 -11.68 25.43
CA SER A 110 -4.83 -11.60 24.15
C SER A 110 -5.72 -12.01 22.98
N ILE A 111 -6.56 -13.04 23.14
CA ILE A 111 -7.52 -13.47 22.12
C ILE A 111 -8.57 -12.39 21.87
N VAL A 112 -9.16 -11.85 22.94
CA VAL A 112 -10.16 -10.78 22.86
C VAL A 112 -9.57 -9.55 22.18
N TYR A 113 -8.36 -9.15 22.57
CA TYR A 113 -7.65 -8.03 21.95
C TYR A 113 -7.40 -8.27 20.46
N SER A 114 -6.95 -9.47 20.08
CA SER A 114 -6.70 -9.82 18.66
C SER A 114 -7.97 -9.71 17.81
N ILE A 115 -9.13 -10.15 18.33
CA ILE A 115 -10.42 -10.02 17.65
C ILE A 115 -10.83 -8.55 17.55
N LEU A 116 -10.70 -7.79 18.65
CA LEU A 116 -11.05 -6.37 18.68
C LEU A 116 -10.22 -5.55 17.68
N VAL A 117 -8.90 -5.75 17.63
CA VAL A 117 -8.01 -5.04 16.69
C VAL A 117 -8.38 -5.37 15.25
N THR A 118 -8.66 -6.63 14.93
CA THR A 118 -9.09 -7.04 13.59
C THR A 118 -10.38 -6.32 13.17
N VAL A 119 -11.37 -6.26 14.06
CA VAL A 119 -12.65 -5.60 13.80
C VAL A 119 -12.47 -4.08 13.66
N ILE A 120 -11.72 -3.45 14.57
CA ILE A 120 -11.48 -2.00 14.54
C ILE A 120 -10.71 -1.60 13.28
N SER A 121 -9.72 -2.40 12.85
CA SER A 121 -8.93 -2.12 11.65
C SER A 121 -9.78 -2.19 10.38
N ALA A 122 -10.70 -3.17 10.29
CA ALA A 122 -11.68 -3.22 9.20
C ALA A 122 -12.57 -1.97 9.17
N TYR A 123 -13.14 -1.56 10.32
CA TYR A 123 -13.92 -0.32 10.40
C TYR A 123 -13.10 0.94 10.09
N PHE A 124 -11.84 0.98 10.51
CA PHE A 124 -10.96 2.11 10.22
C PHE A 124 -10.63 2.21 8.72
N LYS A 125 -10.55 1.08 8.00
CA LYS A 125 -10.36 1.08 6.54
C LYS A 125 -11.51 1.78 5.81
N ASP A 126 -12.74 1.45 6.19
CA ASP A 126 -13.94 2.09 5.66
C ASP A 126 -14.03 3.57 6.08
N PHE A 127 -13.74 3.84 7.35
CA PHE A 127 -13.77 5.20 7.89
C PHE A 127 -12.72 6.13 7.25
N ALA A 128 -11.49 5.65 7.02
CA ALA A 128 -10.44 6.41 6.35
C ALA A 128 -10.80 6.67 4.88
N SER A 129 -11.48 5.73 4.22
CA SER A 129 -12.01 5.90 2.87
C SER A 129 -13.10 6.98 2.85
N PHE A 130 -14.04 6.95 3.81
CA PHE A 130 -15.07 7.97 3.99
C PHE A 130 -14.48 9.37 4.25
N LEU A 131 -13.52 9.49 5.17
CA LEU A 131 -12.84 10.75 5.46
C LEU A 131 -12.14 11.32 4.22
N THR A 132 -11.46 10.46 3.47
CA THR A 132 -10.72 10.87 2.27
C THR A 132 -11.66 11.23 1.10
N GLU A 133 -12.84 10.60 1.02
CA GLU A 133 -13.90 11.00 0.10
C GLU A 133 -14.43 12.40 0.44
N TRP A 134 -14.64 12.67 1.73
CA TRP A 134 -15.11 13.96 2.23
C TRP A 134 -14.11 15.12 2.03
N GLU A 135 -12.80 14.83 2.08
CA GLU A 135 -11.72 15.77 1.74
C GLU A 135 -11.79 16.27 0.28
N ASN A 136 -12.44 15.50 -0.60
CA ASN A 136 -12.70 15.83 -2.00
C ASN A 136 -11.43 16.10 -2.83
N HIS A 137 -10.56 15.09 -2.95
CA HIS A 137 -9.37 15.16 -3.80
C HIS A 137 -9.72 15.17 -5.29
N ARG A 138 -8.98 15.94 -6.10
CA ARG A 138 -9.23 16.10 -7.54
C ARG A 138 -8.93 14.83 -8.33
N THR A 139 -7.78 14.20 -8.07
CA THR A 139 -7.28 13.07 -8.86
C THR A 139 -7.30 11.78 -8.06
N GLN A 140 -7.45 10.63 -8.73
CA GLN A 140 -7.40 9.32 -8.07
C GLN A 140 -6.06 9.12 -7.36
N SER A 141 -4.95 9.50 -8.00
CA SER A 141 -3.60 9.45 -7.42
C SER A 141 -3.48 10.21 -6.10
N GLN A 142 -4.13 11.38 -5.96
CA GLN A 142 -4.14 12.13 -4.70
C GLN A 142 -5.02 11.48 -3.65
N PHE A 143 -6.21 11.01 -4.02
CA PHE A 143 -7.11 10.29 -3.12
C PHE A 143 -6.41 9.08 -2.50
N GLU A 144 -5.81 8.23 -3.34
CA GLU A 144 -5.09 7.04 -2.88
C GLU A 144 -3.94 7.39 -1.94
N ARG A 145 -3.12 8.39 -2.29
CA ARG A 145 -1.97 8.78 -1.45
C ARG A 145 -2.39 9.21 -0.04
N HIS A 146 -3.46 10.00 0.08
CA HIS A 146 -3.93 10.45 1.39
C HIS A 146 -4.65 9.34 2.15
N ARG A 147 -5.41 8.48 1.45
CA ARG A 147 -6.05 7.29 2.05
C ARG A 147 -5.00 6.36 2.64
N VAL A 148 -4.02 5.95 1.83
CA VAL A 148 -2.90 5.07 2.25
C VAL A 148 -2.13 5.68 3.41
N THR A 149 -1.86 7.00 3.40
CA THR A 149 -1.14 7.65 4.52
C THR A 149 -1.89 7.50 5.85
N LYS A 150 -3.23 7.67 5.86
CA LYS A 150 -4.04 7.51 7.07
C LYS A 150 -4.03 6.06 7.58
N LEU A 151 -4.21 5.11 6.67
CA LEU A 151 -4.22 3.68 7.00
C LEU A 151 -2.87 3.24 7.55
N VAL A 152 -1.76 3.59 6.89
CA VAL A 152 -0.41 3.22 7.33
C VAL A 152 -0.08 3.76 8.72
N LEU A 153 -0.50 4.99 9.04
CA LEU A 153 -0.29 5.56 10.38
C LEU A 153 -1.02 4.76 11.46
N PHE A 154 -2.27 4.37 11.19
CA PHE A 154 -3.07 3.56 12.11
C PHE A 154 -2.50 2.15 12.27
N GLU A 155 -2.19 1.48 11.16
CA GLU A 155 -1.58 0.16 11.17
C GLU A 155 -0.20 0.16 11.84
N PHE A 156 0.59 1.23 11.67
CA PHE A 156 1.87 1.36 12.36
C PHE A 156 1.69 1.37 13.89
N VAL A 157 0.69 2.09 14.39
CA VAL A 157 0.38 2.12 15.83
C VAL A 157 -0.03 0.73 16.31
N ASN A 158 -0.95 0.06 15.61
CA ASN A 158 -1.44 -1.25 16.02
C ASN A 158 -0.35 -2.33 16.03
N ASN A 159 0.55 -2.32 15.05
CA ASN A 159 1.55 -3.38 14.89
C ASN A 159 2.83 -3.14 15.70
N PHE A 160 3.28 -1.88 15.84
CA PHE A 160 4.59 -1.59 16.42
C PHE A 160 4.55 -0.98 17.82
N LEU A 161 3.45 -0.33 18.22
CA LEU A 161 3.45 0.42 19.47
C LEU A 161 3.53 -0.47 20.71
N SER A 162 3.03 -1.70 20.62
CA SER A 162 3.21 -2.75 21.64
C SER A 162 4.67 -3.13 21.80
N LEU A 163 5.38 -3.33 20.69
CA LEU A 163 6.82 -3.62 20.68
C LEU A 163 7.63 -2.43 21.21
N PHE A 164 7.25 -1.20 20.86
CA PHE A 164 7.87 0.00 21.41
C PHE A 164 7.67 0.13 22.91
N TYR A 165 6.47 -0.19 23.42
CA TYR A 165 6.19 -0.21 24.84
C TYR A 165 7.07 -1.22 25.58
N ILE A 166 7.21 -2.42 25.04
CA ILE A 166 8.07 -3.46 25.63
C ILE A 166 9.54 -3.04 25.59
N ALA A 167 10.00 -2.51 24.47
CA ALA A 167 11.39 -2.11 24.27
C ALA A 167 11.82 -0.94 25.19
N PHE A 168 10.98 0.08 25.32
CA PHE A 168 11.37 1.35 25.95
C PHE A 168 10.83 1.53 27.38
N VAL A 169 9.66 0.95 27.70
CA VAL A 169 9.03 1.10 29.02
C VAL A 169 9.33 -0.11 29.90
N ILE A 170 9.03 -1.33 29.42
CA ILE A 170 9.29 -2.56 30.19
C ILE A 170 10.79 -2.90 30.20
N GLN A 171 11.50 -2.60 29.10
CA GLN A 171 12.94 -2.85 28.92
C GLN A 171 13.32 -4.34 28.95
N ASP A 172 12.39 -5.23 28.56
CA ASP A 172 12.65 -6.66 28.43
C ASP A 172 12.95 -7.04 26.97
N ILE A 173 14.24 -7.18 26.68
CA ILE A 173 14.74 -7.53 25.34
C ILE A 173 14.41 -8.98 24.96
N ASP A 174 14.31 -9.88 25.93
CA ASP A 174 14.01 -11.29 25.66
C ASP A 174 12.53 -11.48 25.36
N MET A 175 11.64 -10.80 26.10
CA MET A 175 10.21 -10.75 25.77
C MET A 175 9.99 -10.10 24.40
N LEU A 176 10.68 -8.98 24.12
CA LEU A 176 10.62 -8.34 22.80
C LEU A 176 11.05 -9.29 21.68
N ARG A 177 12.13 -10.05 21.88
CA ARG A 177 12.62 -11.03 20.90
C ARG A 177 11.60 -12.14 20.68
N SER A 178 11.05 -12.70 21.75
CA SER A 178 10.06 -13.78 21.68
C SER A 178 8.78 -13.34 20.95
N GLN A 179 8.27 -12.15 21.30
CA GLN A 179 7.09 -11.61 20.65
C GLN A 179 7.33 -11.30 19.17
N LEU A 180 8.46 -10.69 18.82
CA LEU A 180 8.79 -10.39 17.43
C LEU A 180 8.94 -11.67 16.60
N GLN A 181 9.57 -12.71 17.14
CA GLN A 181 9.64 -14.03 16.49
C GLN A 181 8.26 -14.60 16.22
N THR A 182 7.41 -14.56 17.23
CA THR A 182 6.04 -15.07 17.17
C THR A 182 5.24 -14.31 16.12
N MET A 183 5.25 -12.97 16.14
CA MET A 183 4.54 -12.14 15.17
C MET A 183 5.06 -12.33 13.75
N LEU A 184 6.39 -12.35 13.54
CA LEU A 184 6.96 -12.51 12.20
C LEU A 184 6.64 -13.88 11.60
N LEU A 185 6.77 -14.96 12.38
CA LEU A 185 6.58 -16.33 11.86
C LEU A 185 5.10 -16.70 11.76
N ILE A 186 4.30 -16.39 12.79
CA ILE A 186 2.89 -16.77 12.81
C ILE A 186 2.08 -15.92 11.85
N SER A 187 2.24 -14.60 11.84
CA SER A 187 1.49 -13.75 10.90
C SER A 187 1.82 -14.12 9.46
N GLN A 188 3.09 -14.41 9.16
CA GLN A 188 3.46 -14.81 7.81
C GLN A 188 2.90 -16.19 7.43
N ALA A 189 2.90 -17.15 8.35
CA ALA A 189 2.30 -18.45 8.11
C ALA A 189 0.78 -18.34 7.87
N ILE A 190 0.09 -17.50 8.66
CA ILE A 190 -1.34 -17.23 8.52
C ILE A 190 -1.63 -16.54 7.19
N ASN A 191 -0.87 -15.51 6.82
CA ASN A 191 -1.03 -14.80 5.55
C ASN A 191 -0.86 -15.76 4.38
N ASN A 192 0.26 -16.49 4.32
CA ASN A 192 0.51 -17.47 3.25
C ASN A 192 -0.59 -18.54 3.18
N PHE A 193 -1.15 -18.93 4.35
CA PHE A 193 -2.27 -19.86 4.40
C PHE A 193 -3.56 -19.26 3.83
N GLN A 194 -3.91 -18.04 4.26
CA GLN A 194 -5.11 -17.33 3.82
C GLN A 194 -5.03 -16.92 2.35
N GLU A 195 -3.84 -16.59 1.83
CA GLU A 195 -3.64 -16.17 0.45
C GLU A 195 -3.71 -17.33 -0.54
N VAL A 196 -3.15 -18.49 -0.18
CA VAL A 196 -3.00 -19.62 -1.12
C VAL A 196 -4.07 -20.69 -0.86
N PHE A 197 -4.19 -21.16 0.37
CA PHE A 197 -4.95 -22.38 0.67
C PHE A 197 -6.44 -22.11 0.88
N MET A 198 -6.79 -21.04 1.60
CA MET A 198 -8.19 -20.67 1.83
C MET A 198 -8.98 -20.49 0.53
N PRO A 199 -8.54 -19.69 -0.44
CA PRO A 199 -9.31 -19.46 -1.66
C PRO A 199 -9.32 -20.68 -2.59
N LEU A 200 -8.25 -21.50 -2.61
CA LEU A 200 -8.27 -22.80 -3.28
C LEU A 200 -9.35 -23.73 -2.71
N GLY A 201 -9.44 -23.84 -1.39
CA GLY A 201 -10.47 -24.63 -0.71
C GLY A 201 -11.88 -24.09 -0.99
N MET A 202 -12.04 -22.77 -0.94
CA MET A 202 -13.33 -22.10 -1.18
C MET A 202 -13.78 -22.26 -2.63
N ASN A 203 -12.88 -22.12 -3.61
CA ASN A 203 -13.15 -22.35 -5.03
C ASN A 203 -13.47 -23.82 -5.31
N TYR A 204 -12.77 -24.79 -4.70
CA TYR A 204 -13.08 -26.21 -4.81
C TYR A 204 -14.49 -26.52 -4.27
N TYR A 205 -14.81 -26.02 -3.07
CA TYR A 205 -16.12 -26.23 -2.46
C TYR A 205 -17.26 -25.53 -3.22
N SER A 206 -17.06 -24.27 -3.61
CA SER A 206 -18.03 -23.47 -4.38
C SER A 206 -18.32 -24.10 -5.75
N THR A 207 -17.29 -24.60 -6.44
CA THR A 207 -17.45 -25.27 -7.74
C THR A 207 -18.23 -26.58 -7.59
N ASN A 208 -17.90 -27.41 -6.60
CA ASN A 208 -18.61 -28.67 -6.35
C ASN A 208 -20.07 -28.44 -5.94
N LYS A 209 -20.32 -27.43 -5.10
CA LYS A 209 -21.69 -27.04 -4.70
C LYS A 209 -22.47 -26.46 -5.87
N SER A 210 -21.86 -25.64 -6.71
CA SER A 210 -22.47 -25.07 -7.91
C SER A 210 -22.77 -26.13 -8.97
N GLN A 211 -21.90 -27.14 -9.13
CA GLN A 211 -22.14 -28.29 -10.00
C GLN A 211 -23.29 -29.17 -9.49
N SER A 212 -23.36 -29.42 -8.17
CA SER A 212 -24.47 -30.13 -7.54
C SER A 212 -25.80 -29.38 -7.71
N LEU A 213 -25.81 -28.06 -7.51
CA LEU A 213 -26.99 -27.20 -7.71
C LEU A 213 -27.41 -27.10 -9.18
N LYS A 214 -26.46 -27.06 -10.13
CA LYS A 214 -26.74 -27.10 -11.58
C LYS A 214 -27.36 -28.47 -11.95
N GLN A 215 -26.82 -29.59 -11.46
CA GLN A 215 -27.39 -30.93 -11.65
C GLN A 215 -28.82 -31.06 -11.08
N GLN A 216 -29.07 -30.53 -9.88
CA GLN A 216 -30.40 -30.53 -9.27
C GLN A 216 -31.40 -29.67 -10.06
N LYS A 217 -30.97 -28.52 -10.59
CA LYS A 217 -31.82 -27.64 -11.43
C LYS A 217 -32.09 -28.21 -12.82
N THR A 218 -31.13 -28.89 -13.45
CA THR A 218 -31.37 -29.61 -14.72
C THR A 218 -32.26 -30.84 -14.53
N SER A 219 -32.24 -31.48 -13.36
CA SER A 219 -33.16 -32.60 -13.05
C SER A 219 -34.60 -32.16 -12.79
N HIS A 220 -34.85 -30.87 -12.49
CA HIS A 220 -36.18 -30.31 -12.23
C HIS A 220 -36.77 -29.50 -13.41
N LYS A 221 -35.96 -29.13 -14.40
CA LYS A 221 -36.42 -28.49 -15.65
C LYS A 221 -36.47 -29.51 -16.79
N THR A 222 -37.52 -30.31 -16.79
CA THR A 222 -37.86 -31.24 -17.89
C THR A 222 -39.09 -30.73 -18.65
N ASN A 223 -39.20 -29.42 -18.90
CA ASN A 223 -40.23 -28.86 -19.77
C ASN A 223 -39.58 -28.12 -20.96
N PRO A 224 -39.53 -28.72 -22.16
CA PRO A 224 -38.86 -28.14 -23.34
C PRO A 224 -39.46 -26.82 -23.84
N GLU A 225 -40.71 -26.50 -23.48
CA GLU A 225 -41.39 -25.26 -23.88
C GLU A 225 -40.78 -23.99 -23.22
N VAL A 226 -40.26 -24.11 -21.99
CA VAL A 226 -39.72 -22.95 -21.23
C VAL A 226 -38.31 -22.55 -21.70
N GLU A 227 -37.56 -23.47 -22.32
CA GLU A 227 -36.24 -23.18 -22.89
C GLU A 227 -36.34 -22.48 -24.26
N GLN A 228 -37.31 -22.86 -25.09
CA GLN A 228 -37.59 -22.16 -26.35
C GLN A 228 -38.09 -20.73 -26.11
N GLU A 229 -38.91 -20.50 -25.09
CA GLU A 229 -39.43 -19.17 -24.75
C GLU A 229 -38.34 -18.22 -24.23
N LYS A 230 -37.33 -18.73 -23.51
CA LYS A 230 -36.15 -17.95 -23.07
C LYS A 230 -35.17 -17.65 -24.19
N ALA A 231 -35.01 -18.57 -25.14
CA ALA A 231 -34.22 -18.34 -26.35
C ALA A 231 -34.87 -17.26 -27.25
N ALA A 232 -36.22 -17.22 -27.30
CA ALA A 232 -36.96 -16.18 -28.02
C ALA A 232 -36.96 -14.82 -27.28
N ALA A 233 -37.14 -14.82 -25.96
CA ALA A 233 -37.20 -13.61 -25.13
C ALA A 233 -35.84 -12.88 -24.97
N GLY A 234 -34.73 -13.56 -25.23
CA GLY A 234 -33.40 -12.97 -25.24
C GLY A 234 -33.09 -12.15 -26.50
N SER A 235 -33.86 -12.30 -27.57
CA SER A 235 -33.64 -11.58 -28.83
C SER A 235 -34.02 -10.10 -28.65
N PHE A 236 -33.02 -9.20 -28.59
CA PHE A 236 -33.26 -7.78 -28.82
C PHE A 236 -33.44 -7.59 -30.33
N PRO A 237 -34.68 -7.49 -30.86
CA PRO A 237 -34.91 -7.57 -32.30
C PRO A 237 -34.37 -6.33 -33.05
N LEU A 238 -34.03 -5.28 -32.30
CA LEU A 238 -33.66 -3.97 -32.81
C LEU A 238 -32.20 -3.84 -33.27
N LEU A 239 -31.31 -4.80 -32.94
CA LEU A 239 -29.88 -4.64 -33.22
C LEU A 239 -29.24 -5.73 -34.10
N ASN A 240 -29.97 -6.78 -34.51
CA ASN A 240 -29.46 -7.83 -35.41
C ASN A 240 -28.07 -8.39 -35.01
N ILE A 241 -27.78 -8.43 -33.70
CA ILE A 241 -26.52 -8.96 -33.17
C ILE A 241 -26.66 -10.48 -33.06
N PRO A 242 -25.78 -11.28 -33.70
CA PRO A 242 -25.81 -12.73 -33.55
C PRO A 242 -25.56 -13.12 -32.09
N GLN A 243 -26.52 -13.82 -31.49
CA GLN A 243 -26.40 -14.29 -30.12
C GLN A 243 -25.54 -15.55 -30.07
N LEU A 244 -24.65 -15.60 -29.09
CA LEU A 244 -23.86 -16.79 -28.81
C LEU A 244 -24.79 -17.90 -28.32
N GLN A 245 -24.55 -19.13 -28.77
CA GLN A 245 -25.30 -20.28 -28.28
C GLN A 245 -25.07 -20.45 -26.77
N PRO A 246 -26.09 -20.88 -25.99
CA PRO A 246 -25.97 -21.04 -24.54
C PRO A 246 -24.79 -21.91 -24.07
N ASP A 247 -24.37 -22.86 -24.90
CA ASP A 247 -23.26 -23.79 -24.63
C ASP A 247 -21.89 -23.28 -25.11
N ASP A 248 -21.78 -22.04 -25.62
CA ASP A 248 -20.49 -21.48 -26.07
C ASP A 248 -19.52 -21.37 -24.88
N PRO A 249 -18.26 -21.85 -25.01
CA PRO A 249 -17.26 -21.78 -23.95
C PRO A 249 -17.02 -20.35 -23.43
N ARG A 250 -17.27 -19.33 -24.24
CA ARG A 250 -17.14 -17.91 -23.84
C ARG A 250 -18.15 -17.51 -22.79
N ILE A 251 -19.38 -18.03 -22.84
CA ILE A 251 -20.39 -17.73 -21.82
C ILE A 251 -19.98 -18.33 -20.48
N LYS A 252 -19.51 -19.59 -20.50
CA LYS A 252 -18.99 -20.27 -19.30
C LYS A 252 -17.79 -19.52 -18.71
N GLN A 253 -16.89 -19.01 -19.55
CA GLN A 253 -15.76 -18.19 -19.09
C GLN A 253 -16.25 -16.91 -18.40
N VAL A 254 -17.17 -16.16 -19.02
CA VAL A 254 -17.71 -14.91 -18.45
C VAL A 254 -18.48 -15.16 -17.16
N GLU A 255 -19.27 -16.23 -17.06
CA GLU A 255 -19.95 -16.62 -15.81
C GLU A 255 -18.92 -16.91 -14.70
N THR A 256 -17.84 -17.61 -15.04
CA THR A 256 -16.80 -17.97 -14.07
C THR A 256 -16.03 -16.73 -13.62
N GLU A 257 -15.57 -15.90 -14.54
CA GLU A 257 -14.86 -14.64 -14.24
C GLU A 257 -15.75 -13.62 -13.53
N GLY A 258 -17.06 -13.62 -13.82
CA GLY A 258 -18.05 -12.77 -13.16
C GLY A 258 -18.36 -13.17 -11.72
N ALA A 259 -18.14 -14.45 -11.37
CA ALA A 259 -18.27 -14.96 -10.00
C ALA A 259 -16.99 -14.79 -9.16
N MET A 260 -15.85 -14.47 -9.79
CA MET A 260 -14.60 -14.19 -9.07
C MET A 260 -14.66 -12.84 -8.35
N GLU A 261 -13.90 -12.74 -7.27
CA GLU A 261 -13.80 -11.52 -6.48
C GLU A 261 -13.09 -10.40 -7.25
N GLU A 262 -13.41 -9.15 -6.91
CA GLU A 262 -12.73 -7.98 -7.44
C GLU A 262 -11.44 -7.69 -6.67
N TYR A 263 -10.32 -7.63 -7.37
CA TYR A 263 -9.10 -7.06 -6.82
C TYR A 263 -9.26 -5.53 -6.68
N GLN A 264 -9.61 -5.07 -5.47
CA GLN A 264 -9.97 -3.67 -5.21
C GLN A 264 -8.79 -2.71 -5.31
N ASP A 265 -7.71 -3.00 -4.59
CA ASP A 265 -6.48 -2.22 -4.59
C ASP A 265 -5.25 -3.04 -4.16
N THR A 266 -4.08 -2.40 -4.24
CA THR A 266 -2.78 -2.98 -3.88
C THR A 266 -2.41 -2.66 -2.42
N PHE A 267 -3.34 -2.12 -1.62
CA PHE A 267 -3.01 -1.60 -0.30
C PHE A 267 -2.57 -2.72 0.63
N ASP A 268 -3.34 -3.81 0.70
CA ASP A 268 -3.07 -4.91 1.62
C ASP A 268 -1.73 -5.60 1.27
N ASP A 269 -1.45 -5.84 -0.03
CA ASP A 269 -0.17 -6.42 -0.49
C ASP A 269 1.04 -5.56 -0.10
N TYR A 270 0.94 -4.23 -0.24
CA TYR A 270 2.02 -3.33 0.19
C TYR A 270 2.08 -3.18 1.71
N LEU A 271 0.95 -3.28 2.42
CA LEU A 271 0.89 -3.19 3.87
C LEU A 271 1.64 -4.37 4.50
N GLU A 272 1.47 -5.57 3.96
CA GLU A 272 2.21 -6.75 4.39
C GLU A 272 3.72 -6.54 4.28
N LEU A 273 4.19 -6.09 3.11
CA LEU A 273 5.61 -5.77 2.91
C LEU A 273 6.09 -4.64 3.84
N TYR A 274 5.24 -3.65 4.12
CA TYR A 274 5.56 -2.55 5.01
C TYR A 274 5.72 -3.01 6.47
N ILE A 275 4.80 -3.86 6.96
CA ILE A 275 4.85 -4.40 8.32
C ILE A 275 6.07 -5.32 8.47
N GLN A 276 6.30 -6.20 7.51
CA GLN A 276 7.47 -7.10 7.50
C GLN A 276 8.79 -6.30 7.49
N PHE A 277 8.89 -5.27 6.65
CA PHE A 277 10.03 -4.36 6.64
C PHE A 277 10.23 -3.66 7.99
N GLY A 278 9.15 -3.24 8.64
CA GLY A 278 9.19 -2.63 9.97
C GLY A 278 9.74 -3.56 11.04
N TYR A 279 9.28 -4.82 11.10
CA TYR A 279 9.81 -5.80 12.06
C TYR A 279 11.30 -6.05 11.86
N VAL A 280 11.76 -6.12 10.61
CA VAL A 280 13.19 -6.32 10.29
C VAL A 280 14.02 -5.09 10.62
N PHE A 281 13.58 -3.89 10.21
CA PHE A 281 14.40 -2.68 10.32
C PHE A 281 14.36 -2.06 11.71
N LEU A 282 13.20 -1.93 12.35
CA LEU A 282 13.08 -1.27 13.65
C LEU A 282 13.82 -2.03 14.76
N PHE A 283 13.82 -3.36 14.70
CA PHE A 283 14.32 -4.24 15.78
C PHE A 283 15.50 -5.12 15.33
N SER A 284 16.25 -4.65 14.34
CA SER A 284 17.38 -5.40 13.76
C SER A 284 18.47 -5.76 14.79
N SER A 285 18.66 -4.92 15.81
CA SER A 285 19.60 -5.17 16.91
C SER A 285 19.16 -6.27 17.86
N VAL A 286 17.85 -6.55 17.94
CA VAL A 286 17.26 -7.52 18.87
C VAL A 286 17.14 -8.91 18.23
N TYR A 287 16.72 -8.96 16.96
CA TYR A 287 16.51 -10.20 16.22
C TYR A 287 17.07 -10.11 14.77
N PRO A 288 18.40 -10.17 14.58
CA PRO A 288 19.03 -9.99 13.26
C PRO A 288 18.60 -11.02 12.20
N ILE A 289 18.29 -12.26 12.62
CA ILE A 289 17.88 -13.34 11.70
C ILE A 289 16.49 -13.09 11.08
N ALA A 290 15.73 -12.10 11.56
CA ALA A 290 14.48 -11.64 10.94
C ALA A 290 14.64 -11.38 9.43
N ALA A 291 15.76 -10.79 9.03
CA ALA A 291 16.03 -10.48 7.63
C ALA A 291 16.10 -11.72 6.73
N LEU A 292 16.63 -12.84 7.26
CA LEU A 292 16.68 -14.11 6.53
C LEU A 292 15.28 -14.71 6.37
N TRP A 293 14.46 -14.67 7.42
CA TRP A 293 13.07 -15.11 7.38
C TRP A 293 12.23 -14.28 6.41
N ALA A 294 12.35 -12.95 6.46
CA ALA A 294 11.68 -12.06 5.52
C ALA A 294 12.10 -12.34 4.06
N LEU A 295 13.39 -12.63 3.82
CA LEU A 295 13.86 -13.01 2.49
C LEU A 295 13.23 -14.31 2.00
N LEU A 296 13.22 -15.35 2.84
CA LEU A 296 12.61 -16.64 2.51
C LEU A 296 11.12 -16.48 2.23
N ASN A 297 10.43 -15.68 3.04
CA ASN A 297 9.03 -15.41 2.79
C ASN A 297 8.82 -14.71 1.46
N ASN A 298 9.54 -13.63 1.18
CA ASN A 298 9.35 -12.85 -0.04
C ASN A 298 9.60 -13.67 -1.32
N VAL A 299 10.42 -14.72 -1.26
CA VAL A 299 10.59 -15.67 -2.37
C VAL A 299 9.33 -16.50 -2.62
N LEU A 300 8.65 -16.94 -1.55
CA LEU A 300 7.36 -17.63 -1.64
C LEU A 300 6.25 -16.66 -2.06
N GLU A 301 6.25 -15.45 -1.50
CA GLU A 301 5.26 -14.39 -1.75
C GLU A 301 5.14 -14.05 -3.23
N ILE A 302 6.28 -13.90 -3.93
CA ILE A 302 6.28 -13.63 -5.37
C ILE A 302 5.47 -14.68 -6.16
N ARG A 303 5.45 -15.93 -5.69
CA ARG A 303 4.68 -17.01 -6.32
C ARG A 303 3.23 -17.04 -5.84
N ALA A 304 2.99 -16.78 -4.55
CA ALA A 304 1.65 -16.68 -3.97
C ALA A 304 0.85 -15.54 -4.61
N ASP A 305 1.41 -14.33 -4.67
CA ASP A 305 0.82 -13.16 -5.33
C ASP A 305 0.53 -13.41 -6.82
N ALA A 306 1.46 -14.05 -7.52
CA ALA A 306 1.26 -14.40 -8.93
C ALA A 306 0.09 -15.38 -9.11
N PHE A 307 -0.02 -16.37 -8.22
CA PHE A 307 -1.14 -17.31 -8.21
C PHE A 307 -2.47 -16.60 -7.89
N LYS A 308 -2.47 -15.73 -6.87
CA LYS A 308 -3.61 -14.90 -6.45
C LYS A 308 -4.18 -14.08 -7.60
N MET A 309 -3.32 -13.39 -8.35
CA MET A 309 -3.72 -12.57 -9.50
C MET A 309 -4.17 -13.37 -10.72
N CYS A 310 -3.69 -14.61 -10.89
CA CYS A 310 -3.98 -15.42 -12.07
C CYS A 310 -5.19 -16.36 -11.91
N GLN A 311 -5.54 -16.77 -10.69
CA GLN A 311 -6.54 -17.83 -10.46
C GLN A 311 -7.67 -17.43 -9.51
N LEU A 312 -7.50 -16.38 -8.70
CA LEU A 312 -8.47 -16.05 -7.65
C LEU A 312 -9.30 -14.80 -7.99
N PHE A 313 -8.64 -13.74 -8.44
CA PHE A 313 -9.30 -12.48 -8.76
C PHE A 313 -9.66 -12.38 -10.23
N ARG A 314 -10.77 -11.66 -10.49
CA ARG A 314 -11.06 -11.17 -11.84
C ARG A 314 -9.98 -10.19 -12.29
N ARG A 315 -9.72 -10.14 -13.60
CA ARG A 315 -8.68 -9.26 -14.16
C ARG A 315 -8.95 -7.79 -13.79
N PRO A 316 -8.05 -7.13 -13.03
CA PRO A 316 -8.26 -5.74 -12.64
C PRO A 316 -8.09 -4.78 -13.82
N PHE A 317 -8.74 -3.62 -13.73
CA PHE A 317 -8.54 -2.55 -14.71
C PHE A 317 -7.14 -1.96 -14.61
N ILE A 318 -6.50 -1.76 -15.77
CA ILE A 318 -5.13 -1.27 -15.84
C ILE A 318 -5.09 0.19 -15.40
N ARG A 319 -4.33 0.46 -14.34
CA ARG A 319 -4.02 1.83 -13.88
C ARG A 319 -2.56 2.15 -14.17
N LYS A 320 -2.32 3.27 -14.85
CA LYS A 320 -0.96 3.74 -15.15
C LYS A 320 -0.44 4.53 -13.95
N VAL A 321 0.62 4.03 -13.32
CA VAL A 321 1.29 4.67 -12.19
C VAL A 321 2.75 4.97 -12.51
N LYS A 322 3.30 6.02 -11.91
CA LYS A 322 4.72 6.39 -12.07
C LYS A 322 5.61 5.89 -10.94
N ASP A 323 5.03 5.70 -9.77
CA ASP A 323 5.70 5.37 -8.51
C ASP A 323 4.75 4.54 -7.63
N ILE A 324 5.28 3.99 -6.53
CA ILE A 324 4.49 3.29 -5.50
C ILE A 324 3.68 4.25 -4.61
N GLY A 325 3.61 5.54 -4.96
CA GLY A 325 2.79 6.52 -4.25
C GLY A 325 3.25 6.81 -2.83
N ALA A 326 2.31 6.76 -1.88
CA ALA A 326 2.55 7.11 -0.48
C ALA A 326 3.51 6.15 0.22
N TRP A 327 3.54 4.89 -0.20
CA TRP A 327 4.42 3.85 0.33
C TRP A 327 5.89 4.26 0.33
N GLN A 328 6.34 4.97 -0.71
CA GLN A 328 7.72 5.47 -0.78
C GLN A 328 8.08 6.33 0.43
N ARG A 329 7.17 7.23 0.83
CA ARG A 329 7.37 8.09 2.00
C ARG A 329 7.28 7.26 3.29
N SER A 330 6.36 6.32 3.37
CA SER A 330 6.20 5.45 4.53
C SER A 330 7.48 4.65 4.81
N PHE A 331 8.08 4.00 3.80
CA PHE A 331 9.33 3.26 3.94
C PHE A 331 10.51 4.16 4.33
N GLU A 332 10.57 5.40 3.83
CA GLU A 332 11.61 6.38 4.21
C GLU A 332 11.48 6.84 5.65
N VAL A 333 10.25 7.14 6.11
CA VAL A 333 9.99 7.51 7.50
C VAL A 333 10.37 6.35 8.42
N LEU A 334 9.96 5.13 8.06
CA LEU A 334 10.27 3.91 8.81
C LEU A 334 11.78 3.63 8.87
N GLY A 335 12.51 3.88 7.77
CA GLY A 335 13.97 3.79 7.74
C GLY A 335 14.70 4.89 8.51
N GLY A 336 14.05 6.02 8.78
CA GLY A 336 14.54 7.04 9.70
C GLY A 336 14.28 6.65 11.16
N LEU A 337 13.05 6.20 11.44
CA LEU A 337 12.64 5.71 12.76
C LEU A 337 13.48 4.51 13.20
N SER A 338 13.88 3.62 12.29
CA SER A 338 14.73 2.47 12.64
C SER A 338 16.08 2.88 13.20
N ILE A 339 16.69 3.96 12.73
CA ILE A 339 17.95 4.46 13.29
C ILE A 339 17.74 4.87 14.75
N LEU A 340 16.66 5.61 15.03
CA LEU A 340 16.28 6.02 16.39
C LEU A 340 16.03 4.80 17.28
N THR A 341 15.23 3.85 16.79
CA THR A 341 14.86 2.65 17.57
C THR A 341 16.06 1.78 17.88
N ASN A 342 16.92 1.47 16.91
CA ASN A 342 18.08 0.62 17.14
C ASN A 342 19.09 1.30 18.08
N CYS A 343 19.34 2.61 17.94
CA CYS A 343 20.22 3.34 18.87
C CYS A 343 19.65 3.35 20.29
N GLY A 344 18.34 3.61 20.43
CA GLY A 344 17.66 3.61 21.72
C GLY A 344 17.66 2.23 22.40
N VAL A 345 17.35 1.17 21.66
CA VAL A 345 17.39 -0.20 22.18
C VAL A 345 18.81 -0.62 22.60
N LEU A 346 19.84 -0.23 21.84
CA LEU A 346 21.22 -0.49 22.21
C LEU A 346 21.64 0.28 23.47
N TYR A 347 21.20 1.53 23.64
CA TYR A 347 21.44 2.29 24.87
C TYR A 347 20.80 1.65 26.12
N LEU A 348 19.62 1.04 25.96
CA LEU A 348 18.92 0.34 27.04
C LEU A 348 19.46 -1.08 27.28
N SER A 349 20.30 -1.62 26.39
CA SER A 349 20.84 -2.97 26.54
C SER A 349 21.80 -3.08 27.74
N ALA A 350 21.50 -4.01 28.65
CA ALA A 350 22.33 -4.30 29.80
C ALA A 350 23.74 -4.79 29.42
N ASP A 351 23.89 -5.48 28.29
CA ASP A 351 25.17 -5.99 27.82
C ASP A 351 26.15 -4.88 27.45
N ILE A 352 25.63 -3.78 26.89
CA ILE A 352 26.43 -2.62 26.54
C ILE A 352 26.89 -1.88 27.80
N ARG A 353 26.00 -1.73 28.79
CA ARG A 353 26.35 -1.12 30.09
C ARG A 353 27.40 -1.93 30.83
N LYS A 354 27.30 -3.26 30.83
CA LYS A 354 28.30 -4.16 31.42
C LYS A 354 29.67 -4.06 30.73
N ARG A 355 29.69 -3.81 29.42
CA ARG A 355 30.94 -3.68 28.65
C ARG A 355 31.64 -2.34 28.86
N PHE A 356 30.91 -1.30 29.25
CA PHE A 356 31.43 0.05 29.51
C PHE A 356 31.13 0.52 30.95
N PRO A 357 31.62 -0.20 31.99
CA PRO A 357 31.28 0.10 33.38
C PRO A 357 31.88 1.40 33.90
N SER A 358 32.91 1.94 33.23
CA SER A 358 33.60 3.16 33.63
C SER A 358 32.89 4.45 33.22
N TYR A 359 31.93 4.36 32.31
CA TYR A 359 31.21 5.53 31.79
C TYR A 359 29.94 5.78 32.58
N SER A 360 29.63 7.06 32.83
CA SER A 360 28.35 7.46 33.40
C SER A 360 27.21 7.21 32.41
N ASP A 361 25.99 6.97 32.93
CA ASP A 361 24.78 6.87 32.11
C ASP A 361 24.58 8.10 31.20
N VAL A 362 24.97 9.29 31.66
CA VAL A 362 24.87 10.54 30.88
C VAL A 362 25.88 10.55 29.75
N GLU A 363 27.11 10.07 29.98
CA GLU A 363 28.15 9.99 28.96
C GLU A 363 27.79 8.99 27.86
N LEU A 364 27.25 7.83 28.26
CA LEU A 364 26.70 6.83 27.34
C LEU A 364 25.54 7.40 26.53
N LEU A 365 24.59 8.11 27.16
CA LEU A 365 23.48 8.73 26.45
C LEU A 365 23.95 9.73 25.40
N ILE A 366 24.89 10.62 25.76
CA ILE A 366 25.47 11.60 24.83
C ILE A 366 26.18 10.88 23.67
N ALA A 367 26.94 9.83 23.94
CA ALA A 367 27.61 9.05 22.91
C ALA A 367 26.61 8.42 21.92
N PHE A 368 25.51 7.83 22.42
CA PHE A 368 24.46 7.28 21.57
C PHE A 368 23.72 8.36 20.78
N MET A 369 23.43 9.51 21.37
CA MET A 369 22.87 10.66 20.63
C MET A 369 23.82 11.13 19.52
N CYS A 370 25.13 11.19 19.77
CA CYS A 370 26.10 11.54 18.74
C CYS A 370 26.14 10.51 17.60
N ILE A 371 26.09 9.21 17.92
CA ILE A 371 26.03 8.14 16.92
C ILE A 371 24.74 8.25 16.10
N GLU A 372 23.61 8.45 16.76
CA GLU A 372 22.31 8.64 16.12
C GLU A 372 22.35 9.81 15.12
N GLN A 373 22.84 10.99 15.54
CA GLN A 373 22.95 12.16 14.66
C GLN A 373 23.94 11.93 13.51
N LEU A 374 25.03 11.20 13.75
CA LEU A 374 25.98 10.82 12.69
C LEU A 374 25.32 9.90 11.65
N LEU A 375 24.53 8.91 12.09
CA LEU A 375 23.83 7.99 11.20
C LEU A 375 22.72 8.69 10.41
N LEU A 376 21.91 9.55 11.06
CA LEU A 376 20.90 10.37 10.41
C LEU A 376 21.53 11.35 9.41
N GLY A 377 22.63 12.01 9.79
CA GLY A 377 23.40 12.89 8.92
C GLY A 377 23.96 12.15 7.71
N THR A 378 24.48 10.94 7.91
CA THR A 378 24.98 10.07 6.82
C THR A 378 23.84 9.67 5.88
N ARG A 379 22.68 9.25 6.42
CA ARG A 379 21.46 8.95 5.65
C ARG A 379 21.05 10.15 4.79
N TYR A 380 20.95 11.33 5.39
CA TYR A 380 20.61 12.57 4.69
C TYR A 380 21.62 12.91 3.59
N LEU A 381 22.92 12.74 3.86
CA LEU A 381 23.97 12.95 2.88
C LEU A 381 23.84 12.00 1.68
N ILE A 382 23.55 10.72 1.90
CA ILE A 382 23.33 9.75 0.82
C ILE A 382 22.15 10.19 -0.06
N HIS A 383 21.06 10.69 0.54
CA HIS A 383 19.90 11.23 -0.20
C HIS A 383 20.25 12.46 -1.05
N ILE A 384 21.19 13.31 -0.62
CA ILE A 384 21.65 14.45 -1.42
C ILE A 384 22.59 14.00 -2.55
N VAL A 385 23.55 13.14 -2.23
CA VAL A 385 24.61 12.73 -3.16
C VAL A 385 24.03 11.91 -4.32
N ILE A 386 23.04 11.06 -4.04
CA ILE A 386 22.53 10.12 -5.02
C ILE A 386 21.19 10.62 -5.55
N SER A 387 21.22 11.13 -6.79
CA SER A 387 20.00 11.55 -7.48
C SER A 387 19.01 10.40 -7.68
N ASP A 388 17.73 10.68 -7.43
CA ASP A 388 16.61 9.76 -7.63
C ASP A 388 16.46 9.28 -9.09
N LYS A 389 16.91 10.07 -10.07
CA LYS A 389 16.83 9.73 -11.49
C LYS A 389 18.20 9.31 -12.01
N PRO A 390 18.31 8.14 -12.68
CA PRO A 390 19.55 7.77 -13.34
C PRO A 390 19.86 8.71 -14.51
N GLU A 391 21.16 8.88 -14.82
CA GLU A 391 21.64 9.85 -15.81
C GLU A 391 20.97 9.68 -17.18
N TRP A 392 20.90 8.44 -17.67
CA TRP A 392 20.36 8.17 -18.99
C TRP A 392 18.87 8.51 -19.09
N VAL A 393 18.08 8.33 -18.02
CA VAL A 393 16.67 8.76 -17.98
C VAL A 393 16.59 10.29 -18.00
N ARG A 394 17.46 10.98 -17.25
CA ARG A 394 17.52 12.45 -17.25
C ARG A 394 17.84 12.99 -18.64
N VAL A 395 18.85 12.44 -19.31
CA VAL A 395 19.22 12.80 -20.68
C VAL A 395 18.08 12.51 -21.66
N ALA A 396 17.43 11.35 -21.56
CA ALA A 396 16.33 10.99 -22.44
C ALA A 396 15.09 11.89 -22.25
N LEU A 397 14.74 12.23 -21.02
CA LEU A 397 13.67 13.19 -20.72
C LEU A 397 14.02 14.59 -21.22
N ALA A 398 15.27 15.03 -21.04
CA ALA A 398 15.75 16.31 -21.53
C ALA A 398 15.68 16.38 -23.07
N ARG A 399 16.10 15.32 -23.76
CA ARG A 399 15.98 15.19 -25.22
C ARG A 399 14.53 15.28 -25.68
N LYS A 400 13.61 14.54 -25.06
CA LYS A 400 12.18 14.60 -25.39
C LYS A 400 11.58 15.99 -25.18
N SER A 401 11.96 16.67 -24.09
CA SER A 401 11.54 18.05 -23.82
C SER A 401 12.08 19.03 -24.86
N TYR A 402 13.33 18.85 -25.28
CA TYR A 402 13.97 19.65 -26.32
C TYR A 402 13.27 19.48 -27.68
N GLU A 403 13.03 18.24 -28.10
CA GLU A 403 12.30 17.92 -29.34
C GLU A 403 10.88 18.51 -29.34
N SER A 404 10.17 18.43 -28.21
CA SER A 404 8.84 19.02 -28.04
C SER A 404 8.86 20.55 -28.18
N LYS A 405 9.88 21.22 -27.63
CA LYS A 405 10.08 22.67 -27.79
C LYS A 405 10.43 23.04 -29.24
N GLN A 406 11.22 22.23 -29.94
CA GLN A 406 11.52 22.45 -31.36
C GLN A 406 10.28 22.30 -32.23
N ALA A 407 9.47 21.26 -32.01
CA ALA A 407 8.21 21.04 -32.72
C ALA A 407 7.26 22.23 -32.54
N LEU A 408 7.13 22.75 -31.32
CA LEU A 408 6.32 23.93 -31.04
C LEU A 408 6.84 25.19 -31.77
N LYS A 409 8.16 25.40 -31.81
CA LYS A 409 8.77 26.51 -32.58
C LYS A 409 8.47 26.38 -34.07
N PHE A 410 8.58 25.17 -34.62
CA PHE A 410 8.29 24.90 -36.02
C PHE A 410 6.80 25.17 -36.34
N GLU A 411 5.88 24.68 -35.50
CA GLU A 411 4.44 24.93 -35.66
C GLU A 411 4.11 26.43 -35.63
N ARG A 412 4.68 27.18 -34.67
CA ARG A 412 4.52 28.64 -34.59
C ARG A 412 5.05 29.36 -35.83
N SER A 413 6.22 28.96 -36.32
CA SER A 413 6.79 29.50 -37.57
C SER A 413 5.87 29.25 -38.77
N GLN A 414 5.29 28.06 -38.89
CA GLN A 414 4.34 27.73 -39.96
C GLN A 414 3.04 28.53 -39.86
N LYS A 415 2.47 28.68 -38.64
CA LYS A 415 1.30 29.53 -38.41
C LYS A 415 1.57 30.99 -38.79
N ASN A 416 2.72 31.54 -38.39
CA ASN A 416 3.09 32.92 -38.74
C ASN A 416 3.24 33.11 -40.26
N LYS A 417 3.86 32.14 -40.97
CA LYS A 417 3.94 32.17 -42.43
C LYS A 417 2.55 32.15 -43.07
N LYS A 418 1.63 31.28 -42.63
CA LYS A 418 0.24 31.24 -43.14
C LYS A 418 -0.50 32.56 -42.93
N ILE A 419 -0.32 33.20 -41.77
CA ILE A 419 -0.91 34.50 -41.48
C ILE A 419 -0.38 35.55 -42.46
N LEU A 420 0.94 35.63 -42.64
CA LEU A 420 1.57 36.57 -43.59
C LEU A 420 1.12 36.34 -45.04
N PHE A 421 0.98 35.08 -45.49
CA PHE A 421 0.46 34.78 -46.81
C PHE A 421 -1.02 35.18 -46.98
N ARG A 422 -1.86 34.98 -45.95
CA ARG A 422 -3.27 35.38 -45.97
C ARG A 422 -3.47 36.89 -46.10
N TYR A 423 -2.57 37.69 -45.52
CA TYR A 423 -2.59 39.15 -45.70
C TYR A 423 -2.12 39.60 -47.08
N ARG A 424 -1.27 38.81 -47.76
CA ARG A 424 -0.77 39.14 -49.12
C ARG A 424 -1.75 38.85 -50.24
N THR A 425 -2.76 38.01 -50.02
CA THR A 425 -3.76 37.61 -51.04
C THR A 425 -5.07 38.40 -50.97
N VAL A 426 -5.18 39.40 -50.09
CA VAL A 426 -6.38 40.24 -49.91
C VAL A 426 -6.19 41.66 -50.49
N GLN A 427 -5.05 41.91 -51.14
CA GLN A 427 -4.85 42.99 -52.10
C GLN A 427 -4.91 42.41 -53.52
#